data_AF-A0A944ETU5-F1
#
_entry.id   AF-A0A944ETU5-F1
#
_cell.length_a   1.000
_cell.length_b   1.000
_cell.length_c   1.000
_cell.angle_alpha   90.00
_cell.angle_beta   90.00
_cell.angle_gamma   90.00
#
_symmetry.space_group_name_H-M   'P 1'
#
loop_
_entity.id
_entity.type
_entity.pdbx_description
1 polymer ?
#
loop_
_entity_poly.entity_id
_entity_poly.type
_entity_poly.pdbx_seq_one_letter_code
_entity_poly.pdbx_strand_id
1 'polypeptide(L)'
;MSTPASTLIHRSVVTVSDADTLLDTVRWMSGQWLKKKFRAAVPLGTGQHALDDASVLLSQAAYNDQGAEYATRIQLREDKPEATWRTTVTAVRSTTGDGGIAGVDLECFPNTAQALRGSKPNLIRDLMGELEPRDGLSRLSVNALRVTHDRVHSLLDVLCDPERQMPTLVAARPIQADPLWSDRVAGSMRNVAGDASTYLLWDLAAVDAFREAIGHDHRVSPGCVRTFMPLVDPAWAADAPRHRLMGSSRWTDPADQTWRGVVRRVHTLALERPLPRQLSSVMFPDRVAEQHRQERRESMDKARLLASVPAQRMGERDEELRAEVALLNGLLDQADKELSELGRSIDLAERANTSTRDQLQAVISDRDGEIEDHLTTLDALQQARAEADRLRLLLLRQGRAR
;
A
#
# COMPACT_ATOMS: atom_id res chain seq x y z
N MET A 1 -7.67 -22.57 -2.75
CA MET A 1 -7.54 -22.13 -4.16
C MET A 1 -6.40 -21.11 -4.24
N SER A 2 -5.62 -21.12 -5.33
CA SER A 2 -4.52 -20.16 -5.51
C SER A 2 -5.10 -18.80 -5.85
N THR A 3 -4.95 -17.82 -4.98
CA THR A 3 -5.36 -16.43 -5.25
C THR A 3 -4.74 -15.98 -6.58
N PRO A 4 -5.52 -15.39 -7.51
CA PRO A 4 -4.96 -14.88 -8.76
C PRO A 4 -3.82 -13.89 -8.46
N ALA A 5 -2.76 -13.96 -9.25
CA ALA A 5 -1.57 -13.14 -9.04
C ALA A 5 -1.93 -11.66 -9.22
N SER A 6 -1.94 -10.92 -8.11
CA SER A 6 -2.06 -9.46 -8.10
C SER A 6 -0.81 -8.82 -8.69
N THR A 7 -0.97 -7.84 -9.58
CA THR A 7 0.14 -6.96 -9.95
C THR A 7 0.57 -6.10 -8.77
N LEU A 8 -0.38 -5.63 -7.92
CA LEU A 8 -0.08 -4.91 -6.70
C LEU A 8 0.41 -5.88 -5.61
N ILE A 9 1.69 -5.79 -5.26
CA ILE A 9 2.34 -6.64 -4.25
C ILE A 9 2.33 -6.00 -2.88
N HIS A 10 2.43 -4.67 -2.80
CA HIS A 10 2.45 -3.96 -1.53
C HIS A 10 1.78 -2.60 -1.66
N ARG A 11 1.09 -2.20 -0.60
CA ARG A 11 0.51 -0.87 -0.42
C ARG A 11 0.67 -0.46 1.03
N SER A 12 1.15 0.76 1.25
CA SER A 12 1.15 1.43 2.54
C SER A 12 0.57 2.82 2.35
N VAL A 13 -0.41 3.19 3.16
CA VAL A 13 -1.08 4.49 3.08
C VAL A 13 -1.15 5.07 4.47
N VAL A 14 -0.66 6.30 4.63
CA VAL A 14 -0.50 6.94 5.93
C VAL A 14 -1.03 8.36 5.93
N THR A 15 -1.61 8.77 7.05
CA THR A 15 -2.02 10.15 7.29
C THR A 15 -0.98 10.89 8.11
N VAL A 16 -0.78 12.16 7.79
CA VAL A 16 0.23 13.03 8.40
C VAL A 16 -0.50 14.27 8.91
N SER A 17 -0.15 14.72 10.12
CA SER A 17 -0.81 15.88 10.74
C SER A 17 -0.28 17.23 10.25
N ASP A 18 0.98 17.29 9.78
CA ASP A 18 1.60 18.49 9.20
C ASP A 18 1.72 18.34 7.67
N ALA A 19 0.90 19.08 6.94
CA ALA A 19 0.90 19.10 5.48
C ALA A 19 1.94 20.03 4.86
N ASP A 20 2.45 21.00 5.62
CA ASP A 20 3.26 22.09 5.07
C ASP A 20 4.57 21.57 4.53
N THR A 21 5.20 20.64 5.23
CA THR A 21 6.46 20.01 4.81
C THR A 21 6.28 18.69 4.06
N LEU A 22 5.05 18.16 3.97
CA LEU A 22 4.77 16.81 3.47
C LEU A 22 5.37 16.53 2.09
N LEU A 23 5.12 17.40 1.10
CA LEU A 23 5.54 17.16 -0.28
C LEU A 23 7.07 17.19 -0.41
N ASP A 24 7.72 18.12 0.29
CA ASP A 24 9.17 18.28 0.28
C ASP A 24 9.86 17.14 1.02
N THR A 25 9.32 16.71 2.16
CA THR A 25 9.82 15.55 2.91
C THR A 25 9.71 14.26 2.08
N VAL A 26 8.58 14.05 1.40
CA VAL A 26 8.39 12.89 0.51
C VAL A 26 9.37 12.90 -0.66
N ARG A 27 9.59 14.06 -1.29
CA ARG A 27 10.60 14.21 -2.36
C ARG A 27 12.00 13.94 -1.83
N TRP A 28 12.38 14.56 -0.72
CA TRP A 28 13.69 14.41 -0.12
C TRP A 28 13.99 12.95 0.23
N MET A 29 13.05 12.27 0.90
CA MET A 29 13.16 10.84 1.23
C MET A 29 13.24 9.96 -0.01
N SER A 30 12.41 10.21 -1.02
CA SER A 30 12.49 9.50 -2.30
C SER A 30 13.84 9.71 -2.98
N GLY A 31 14.38 10.93 -2.94
CA GLY A 31 15.72 11.26 -3.44
C GLY A 31 16.84 10.51 -2.72
N GLN A 32 16.79 10.43 -1.38
CA GLN A 32 17.78 9.67 -0.61
C GLN A 32 17.73 8.18 -0.94
N TRP A 33 16.52 7.63 -1.04
CA TRP A 33 16.32 6.24 -1.42
C TRP A 33 16.88 5.95 -2.82
N LEU A 34 16.54 6.77 -3.81
CA LEU A 34 17.04 6.63 -5.19
C LEU A 34 18.57 6.82 -5.25
N LYS A 35 19.11 7.81 -4.53
CA LYS A 35 20.56 8.02 -4.45
C LYS A 35 21.28 6.81 -3.88
N LYS A 36 20.73 6.16 -2.85
CA LYS A 36 21.28 4.93 -2.27
C LYS A 36 21.19 3.76 -3.25
N LYS A 37 20.09 3.66 -4.00
CA LYS A 37 19.83 2.57 -4.95
C LYS A 37 20.73 2.63 -6.17
N PHE A 38 20.83 3.80 -6.81
CA PHE A 38 21.60 4.02 -8.04
C PHE A 38 23.02 4.53 -7.79
N ARG A 39 23.39 4.82 -6.54
CA ARG A 39 24.70 5.38 -6.14
C ARG A 39 25.07 6.68 -6.87
N ALA A 40 24.06 7.44 -7.30
CA ALA A 40 24.19 8.69 -8.04
C ALA A 40 23.13 9.70 -7.57
N ALA A 41 23.37 11.00 -7.80
CA ALA A 41 22.32 11.99 -7.61
C ALA A 41 21.24 11.80 -8.69
N VAL A 42 19.97 11.81 -8.28
CA VAL A 42 18.84 11.58 -9.18
C VAL A 42 18.01 12.86 -9.28
N PRO A 43 17.70 13.34 -10.50
CA PRO A 43 16.83 14.50 -10.67
C PRO A 43 15.41 14.16 -10.22
N LEU A 44 14.82 15.02 -9.38
CA LEU A 44 13.44 14.89 -8.90
C LEU A 44 12.50 15.94 -9.50
N GLY A 45 13.00 16.78 -10.42
CA GLY A 45 12.19 17.74 -11.14
C GLY A 45 11.07 17.05 -11.92
N THR A 46 9.95 17.73 -12.11
CA THR A 46 8.81 17.20 -12.88
C THR A 46 9.25 16.77 -14.28
N GLY A 47 8.78 15.61 -14.72
CA GLY A 47 9.12 15.00 -15.99
C GLY A 47 9.63 13.58 -15.86
N GLN A 48 10.08 13.04 -16.97
CA GLN A 48 10.61 11.69 -17.10
C GLN A 48 12.14 11.72 -17.17
N HIS A 49 12.79 10.87 -16.39
CA HIS A 49 14.25 10.79 -16.27
C HIS A 49 14.70 9.34 -16.44
N ALA A 50 15.53 9.07 -17.44
CA ALA A 50 16.22 7.79 -17.54
C ALA A 50 17.34 7.76 -16.49
N LEU A 51 17.33 6.74 -15.62
CA LEU A 51 18.34 6.57 -14.58
C LEU A 51 19.47 5.63 -15.04
N ASP A 52 19.11 4.61 -15.81
CA ASP A 52 19.99 3.68 -16.52
C ASP A 52 19.22 3.07 -17.72
N ASP A 53 19.79 2.07 -18.37
CA ASP A 53 19.20 1.42 -19.56
C ASP A 53 17.87 0.70 -19.28
N ALA A 54 17.57 0.39 -18.01
CA ALA A 54 16.42 -0.40 -17.60
C ALA A 54 15.48 0.35 -16.63
N SER A 55 15.83 1.56 -16.20
CA SER A 55 15.16 2.26 -15.11
C SER A 55 14.74 3.66 -15.52
N VAL A 56 13.45 3.94 -15.35
CA VAL A 56 12.84 5.24 -15.66
C VAL A 56 12.16 5.78 -14.41
N LEU A 57 12.45 7.04 -14.10
CA LEU A 57 11.77 7.80 -13.06
C LEU A 57 10.80 8.79 -13.69
N LEU A 58 9.54 8.72 -13.30
CA LEU A 58 8.54 9.73 -13.61
C LEU A 58 8.24 10.52 -12.34
N SER A 59 8.49 11.83 -12.37
CA SER A 59 8.14 12.76 -11.29
C SER A 59 7.04 13.70 -11.79
N GLN A 60 5.98 13.84 -11.01
CA GLN A 60 4.82 14.66 -11.36
C GLN A 60 4.41 15.53 -10.18
N ALA A 61 3.91 16.72 -10.47
CA ALA A 61 3.38 17.65 -9.48
C ALA A 61 2.00 18.16 -9.94
N ALA A 62 1.09 18.35 -8.98
CA ALA A 62 -0.21 18.94 -9.22
C ALA A 62 -0.33 20.25 -8.43
N TYR A 63 -0.90 21.25 -9.09
CA TYR A 63 -1.03 22.62 -8.58
C TYR A 63 -2.50 23.00 -8.54
N ASN A 64 -2.89 23.74 -7.51
CA ASN A 64 -4.23 24.30 -7.40
C ASN A 64 -4.38 25.54 -8.29
N ASP A 65 -5.57 26.12 -8.33
CA ASP A 65 -5.87 27.31 -9.16
C ASP A 65 -5.05 28.55 -8.77
N GLN A 66 -4.51 28.58 -7.55
CA GLN A 66 -3.64 29.64 -7.05
C GLN A 66 -2.16 29.39 -7.38
N GLY A 67 -1.83 28.30 -8.08
CA GLY A 67 -0.47 27.91 -8.43
C GLY A 67 0.32 27.27 -7.29
N ALA A 68 -0.29 27.02 -6.13
CA ALA A 68 0.35 26.31 -5.04
C ALA A 68 0.31 24.80 -5.27
N GLU A 69 1.43 24.13 -5.04
CA GLU A 69 1.51 22.69 -5.18
C GLU A 69 0.73 22.00 -4.06
N TYR A 70 -0.15 21.07 -4.43
CA TYR A 70 -0.95 20.30 -3.47
C TYR A 70 -0.70 18.80 -3.54
N ALA A 71 -0.02 18.30 -4.58
CA ALA A 71 0.34 16.88 -4.67
C ALA A 71 1.60 16.63 -5.48
N THR A 72 2.30 15.56 -5.13
CA THR A 72 3.47 15.04 -5.86
C THR A 72 3.34 13.54 -6.07
N ARG A 73 3.81 13.04 -7.21
CA ARG A 73 3.91 11.61 -7.50
C ARG A 73 5.29 11.30 -8.07
N ILE A 74 5.95 10.33 -7.46
CA ILE A 74 7.25 9.82 -7.91
C ILE A 74 7.08 8.34 -8.21
N GLN A 75 7.32 7.96 -9.46
CA GLN A 75 7.17 6.60 -9.94
C GLN A 75 8.48 6.11 -10.52
N LEU A 76 9.06 5.08 -9.90
CA LEU A 76 10.22 4.36 -10.44
C LEU A 76 9.73 3.10 -11.15
N ARG A 77 10.01 2.99 -12.45
CA ARG A 77 9.86 1.77 -13.25
C ARG A 77 11.23 1.14 -13.46
N GLU A 78 11.33 -0.16 -13.24
CA GLU A 78 12.53 -0.98 -13.51
C GLU A 78 12.14 -2.17 -14.38
N ASP A 79 12.59 -2.17 -15.63
CA ASP A 79 12.34 -3.22 -16.61
C ASP A 79 13.43 -4.28 -16.54
N LYS A 80 13.21 -5.30 -15.71
CA LYS A 80 14.16 -6.41 -15.53
C LYS A 80 13.76 -7.63 -16.37
N PRO A 81 14.71 -8.54 -16.68
CA PRO A 81 14.40 -9.75 -17.45
C PRO A 81 13.27 -10.58 -16.83
N GLU A 82 13.20 -10.67 -15.51
CA GLU A 82 12.18 -11.45 -14.79
C GLU A 82 10.82 -10.74 -14.69
N ALA A 83 10.81 -9.42 -14.59
CA ALA A 83 9.61 -8.60 -14.41
C ALA A 83 9.89 -7.11 -14.59
N THR A 84 8.84 -6.37 -14.95
CA THR A 84 8.80 -4.93 -14.72
C THR A 84 8.32 -4.65 -13.30
N TRP A 85 9.11 -3.91 -12.53
CA TRP A 85 8.76 -3.45 -11.18
C TRP A 85 8.37 -1.98 -11.23
N ARG A 86 7.33 -1.60 -10.50
CA ARG A 86 6.88 -0.20 -10.41
C ARG A 86 6.67 0.18 -8.96
N THR A 87 7.48 1.11 -8.45
CA THR A 87 7.30 1.71 -7.12
C THR A 87 6.71 3.10 -7.30
N THR A 88 5.52 3.34 -6.78
CA THR A 88 4.83 4.64 -6.88
C THR A 88 4.67 5.23 -5.49
N VAL A 89 5.19 6.43 -5.29
CA VAL A 89 4.98 7.24 -4.09
C VAL A 89 4.09 8.40 -4.49
N THR A 90 2.94 8.57 -3.83
CA THR A 90 2.04 9.70 -4.05
C THR A 90 1.79 10.39 -2.72
N ALA A 91 1.93 11.72 -2.67
CA ALA A 91 1.57 12.51 -1.51
C ALA A 91 0.64 13.65 -1.91
N VAL A 92 -0.37 13.89 -1.08
CA VAL A 92 -1.43 14.87 -1.32
C VAL A 92 -1.67 15.64 -0.02
N ARG A 93 -1.58 16.97 -0.07
CA ARG A 93 -2.01 17.85 1.02
C ARG A 93 -3.53 17.86 1.10
N SER A 94 -4.10 17.87 2.30
CA SER A 94 -5.53 18.06 2.45
C SER A 94 -5.92 19.46 1.99
N THR A 95 -7.06 19.55 1.30
CA THR A 95 -7.64 20.84 0.90
C THR A 95 -8.58 21.41 1.96
N THR A 96 -8.88 20.65 3.01
CA THR A 96 -9.92 20.97 4.02
C THR A 96 -9.41 21.00 5.46
N GLY A 97 -8.13 20.72 5.69
CA GLY A 97 -7.50 20.77 7.01
C GLY A 97 -5.99 20.72 6.91
N ASP A 98 -5.30 20.80 8.06
CA ASP A 98 -3.86 21.04 8.13
C ASP A 98 -2.99 19.79 7.88
N GLY A 99 -3.61 18.64 7.60
CA GLY A 99 -2.94 17.36 7.39
C GLY A 99 -2.79 16.95 5.92
N GLY A 100 -2.22 15.79 5.68
CA GLY A 100 -2.09 15.22 4.35
C GLY A 100 -2.00 13.71 4.37
N ILE A 101 -1.88 13.13 3.18
CA ILE A 101 -1.85 11.69 2.99
C ILE A 101 -0.71 11.31 2.06
N ALA A 102 0.02 10.25 2.40
CA ALA A 102 1.04 9.66 1.55
C ALA A 102 0.75 8.18 1.33
N GLY A 103 0.95 7.71 0.11
CA GLY A 103 0.80 6.33 -0.29
C GLY A 103 2.05 5.83 -1.00
N VAL A 104 2.44 4.59 -0.72
CA VAL A 104 3.50 3.87 -1.43
C VAL A 104 2.95 2.54 -1.92
N ASP A 105 2.92 2.39 -3.25
CA ASP A 105 2.53 1.17 -3.93
C ASP A 105 3.75 0.52 -4.58
N LEU A 106 3.82 -0.82 -4.49
CA LEU A 106 4.77 -1.64 -5.24
C LEU A 106 3.98 -2.60 -6.11
N GLU A 107 4.19 -2.49 -7.41
CA GLU A 107 3.63 -3.38 -8.41
C GLU A 107 4.74 -4.21 -9.08
N CYS A 108 4.37 -5.42 -9.47
CA CYS A 108 5.22 -6.34 -10.22
C CYS A 108 4.42 -6.89 -11.40
N PHE A 109 5.06 -6.85 -12.55
CA PHE A 109 4.53 -7.32 -13.81
C PHE A 109 5.46 -8.43 -14.32
N PRO A 110 5.21 -9.70 -13.94
CA PRO A 110 6.09 -10.82 -14.30
C PRO A 110 6.20 -10.97 -15.82
N ASN A 111 7.44 -11.07 -16.33
CA ASN A 111 7.73 -11.36 -17.73
C ASN A 111 7.87 -12.87 -17.99
N THR A 112 7.86 -13.66 -16.90
CA THR A 112 7.92 -15.12 -16.92
C THR A 112 6.79 -15.69 -16.08
N ALA A 113 6.50 -16.99 -16.25
CA ALA A 113 5.51 -17.70 -15.43
C ALA A 113 5.96 -17.94 -13.98
N GLN A 114 7.18 -17.55 -13.60
CA GLN A 114 7.71 -17.77 -12.26
C GLN A 114 7.05 -16.84 -11.25
N ALA A 115 6.59 -17.39 -10.13
CA ALA A 115 6.07 -16.60 -9.03
C ALA A 115 7.17 -15.79 -8.36
N LEU A 116 7.12 -14.46 -8.51
CA LEU A 116 8.04 -13.54 -7.87
C LEU A 116 7.51 -13.10 -6.50
N ARG A 117 8.44 -12.93 -5.55
CA ARG A 117 8.13 -12.40 -4.22
C ARG A 117 8.70 -10.99 -4.14
N GLY A 118 7.84 -9.98 -4.17
CA GLY A 118 8.26 -8.62 -3.85
C GLY A 118 8.51 -8.47 -2.36
N SER A 119 9.40 -7.55 -2.02
CA SER A 119 9.66 -7.15 -0.65
C SER A 119 9.24 -5.70 -0.47
N LYS A 120 8.79 -5.35 0.73
CA LYS A 120 8.41 -3.99 1.08
C LYS A 120 9.55 -3.01 0.75
N PRO A 121 9.31 -1.93 0.00
CA PRO A 121 10.33 -0.92 -0.27
C PRO A 121 10.90 -0.34 1.03
N ASN A 122 12.23 -0.29 1.15
CA ASN A 122 12.88 0.27 2.34
C ASN A 122 12.49 1.74 2.57
N LEU A 123 12.19 2.48 1.50
CA LEU A 123 11.70 3.86 1.55
C LEU A 123 10.54 4.05 2.53
N ILE A 124 9.67 3.06 2.69
CA ILE A 124 8.52 3.19 3.60
C ILE A 124 9.00 3.38 5.04
N ARG A 125 10.07 2.69 5.46
CA ARG A 125 10.61 2.86 6.82
C ARG A 125 11.20 4.26 7.02
N ASP A 126 11.88 4.77 6.00
CA ASP A 126 12.47 6.11 6.04
C ASP A 126 11.34 7.16 6.13
N LEU A 127 10.28 7.00 5.33
CA LEU A 127 9.08 7.84 5.40
C LEU A 127 8.37 7.79 6.77
N MET A 128 8.26 6.61 7.39
CA MET A 128 7.65 6.50 8.73
C MET A 128 8.48 7.21 9.80
N GLY A 129 9.81 7.24 9.64
CA GLY A 129 10.72 7.91 10.55
C GLY A 129 10.60 9.43 10.49
N GLU A 130 10.45 9.98 9.28
CA GLU A 130 10.43 11.44 9.05
C GLU A 130 9.04 12.06 9.12
N LEU A 131 7.99 11.37 8.64
CA LEU A 131 6.63 11.94 8.58
C LEU A 131 5.84 11.80 9.89
N GLU A 132 6.34 11.01 10.84
CA GLU A 132 5.62 10.61 12.06
C GLU A 132 4.12 10.33 11.87
N PRO A 133 3.74 9.45 10.91
CA PRO A 133 2.36 9.32 10.52
C PRO A 133 1.47 8.72 11.61
N ARG A 134 0.15 8.91 11.46
CA ARG A 134 -0.87 8.43 12.39
C ARG A 134 -1.91 7.55 11.72
N ASP A 135 -2.51 6.70 12.54
CA ASP A 135 -3.73 5.95 12.28
C ASP A 135 -4.62 6.08 13.51
N GLY A 136 -5.62 6.97 13.42
CA GLY A 136 -6.38 7.42 14.58
C GLY A 136 -5.47 8.05 15.65
N LEU A 137 -5.64 7.61 16.90
CA LEU A 137 -4.83 8.01 18.06
C LEU A 137 -3.40 7.42 18.02
N SER A 138 -3.16 6.38 17.21
CA SER A 138 -1.87 5.70 17.16
C SER A 138 -0.87 6.43 16.28
N ARG A 139 0.36 6.59 16.77
CA ARG A 139 1.50 6.86 15.88
C ARG A 139 1.94 5.56 15.19
N LEU A 140 2.24 5.64 13.91
CA LEU A 140 2.87 4.57 13.14
C LEU A 140 4.39 4.74 13.23
N SER A 141 5.06 3.80 13.88
CA SER A 141 6.51 3.85 14.12
C SER A 141 7.22 2.65 13.48
N VAL A 142 8.51 2.83 13.18
CA VAL A 142 9.36 1.76 12.63
C VAL A 142 9.58 0.63 13.64
N ASN A 143 9.71 0.97 14.91
CA ASN A 143 9.85 0.02 16.03
C ASN A 143 8.62 0.08 16.93
N ALA A 144 8.35 -0.99 17.67
CA ALA A 144 7.24 -0.99 18.61
C ALA A 144 7.39 0.06 19.70
N LEU A 145 6.27 0.72 19.99
CA LEU A 145 6.15 1.66 21.08
C LEU A 145 6.12 0.88 22.39
N ARG A 146 7.03 1.27 23.30
CA ARG A 146 7.11 0.68 24.63
C ARG A 146 5.89 1.08 25.46
N VAL A 147 5.25 0.09 26.07
CA VAL A 147 4.11 0.27 26.98
C VAL A 147 4.48 -0.27 28.35
N THR A 148 4.56 0.63 29.32
CA THR A 148 4.67 0.35 30.75
C THR A 148 3.29 0.38 31.40
N HIS A 149 3.17 -0.09 32.65
CA HIS A 149 1.88 -0.20 33.35
C HIS A 149 1.04 1.09 33.33
N ASP A 150 1.67 2.26 33.47
CA ASP A 150 1.05 3.60 33.45
C ASP A 150 0.50 4.00 32.07
N ARG A 151 0.97 3.34 30.99
CA ARG A 151 0.58 3.62 29.61
C ARG A 151 -0.42 2.63 29.04
N VAL A 152 -0.85 1.65 29.83
CA VAL A 152 -1.82 0.63 29.40
C VAL A 152 -3.15 1.25 28.99
N HIS A 153 -3.67 2.21 29.76
CA HIS A 153 -4.94 2.88 29.43
C HIS A 153 -4.86 3.62 28.09
N SER A 154 -3.74 4.30 27.81
CA SER A 154 -3.53 4.94 26.50
C SER A 154 -3.45 3.92 25.36
N LEU A 155 -2.91 2.72 25.59
CA LEU A 155 -2.96 1.64 24.61
C LEU A 155 -4.41 1.17 24.39
N LEU A 156 -5.23 1.06 25.44
CA LEU A 156 -6.64 0.71 25.30
C LEU A 156 -7.41 1.76 24.49
N ASP A 157 -7.17 3.05 24.74
CA ASP A 157 -7.77 4.13 23.95
C ASP A 157 -7.43 3.96 22.46
N VAL A 158 -6.16 3.67 22.16
CA VAL A 158 -5.73 3.38 20.79
C VAL A 158 -6.41 2.14 20.21
N LEU A 159 -6.58 1.07 21.00
CA LEU A 159 -7.22 -0.19 20.55
C LEU A 159 -8.74 -0.05 20.38
N CYS A 160 -9.40 0.87 21.08
CA CYS A 160 -10.83 1.10 20.99
C CYS A 160 -11.19 2.28 20.08
N ASP A 161 -10.20 2.99 19.53
CA ASP A 161 -10.40 4.13 18.66
C ASP A 161 -11.24 3.76 17.41
N PRO A 162 -12.42 4.39 17.21
CA PRO A 162 -13.27 4.12 16.06
C PRO A 162 -12.66 4.61 14.74
N GLU A 163 -11.76 5.59 14.78
CA GLU A 163 -11.10 6.14 13.59
C GLU A 163 -9.95 5.26 13.12
N ARG A 164 -9.48 4.31 13.95
CA ARG A 164 -8.38 3.40 13.59
C ARG A 164 -8.79 2.51 12.42
N GLN A 165 -7.97 2.52 11.37
CA GLN A 165 -8.21 1.71 10.17
C GLN A 165 -7.20 0.56 10.00
N MET A 166 -6.05 0.60 10.66
CA MET A 166 -5.02 -0.44 10.60
C MET A 166 -5.18 -1.46 11.73
N PRO A 167 -4.68 -2.70 11.53
CA PRO A 167 -4.46 -3.59 12.65
C PRO A 167 -3.39 -3.04 13.60
N THR A 168 -3.47 -3.45 14.86
CA THR A 168 -2.48 -3.15 15.90
C THR A 168 -1.85 -4.44 16.40
N LEU A 169 -0.53 -4.53 16.39
CA LEU A 169 0.20 -5.66 16.96
C LEU A 169 0.64 -5.30 18.37
N VAL A 170 0.21 -6.10 19.34
CA VAL A 170 0.67 -6.00 20.73
C VAL A 170 1.47 -7.25 21.05
N ALA A 171 2.75 -7.06 21.36
CA ALA A 171 3.62 -8.12 21.85
C ALA A 171 3.84 -7.96 23.36
N ALA A 172 3.94 -9.07 24.07
CA ALA A 172 4.35 -9.08 25.47
C ALA A 172 5.73 -9.71 25.61
N ARG A 173 6.65 -9.03 26.31
CA ARG A 173 7.97 -9.62 26.56
C ARG A 173 7.85 -10.96 27.30
N PRO A 174 8.67 -11.96 26.94
CA PRO A 174 8.69 -13.23 27.65
C PRO A 174 9.24 -13.05 29.07
N ILE A 175 8.82 -13.93 29.99
CA ILE A 175 9.29 -13.93 31.39
C ILE A 175 10.80 -14.11 31.45
N GLN A 176 11.32 -15.07 30.68
CA GLN A 176 12.74 -15.30 30.51
C GLN A 176 13.19 -14.66 29.20
N ALA A 177 14.31 -13.95 29.23
CA ALA A 177 14.85 -13.31 28.04
C ALA A 177 15.20 -14.37 26.98
N ASP A 178 14.67 -14.19 25.78
CA ASP A 178 14.93 -15.05 24.64
C ASP A 178 15.43 -14.17 23.47
N PRO A 179 16.69 -14.33 23.01
CA PRO A 179 17.23 -13.55 21.91
C PRO A 179 16.49 -13.79 20.59
N LEU A 180 16.10 -15.03 20.30
CA LEU A 180 15.43 -15.40 19.06
C LEU A 180 14.02 -14.78 18.98
N TRP A 181 13.30 -14.79 20.11
CA TRP A 181 12.05 -14.07 20.24
C TRP A 181 12.23 -12.58 19.96
N SER A 182 13.25 -11.97 20.58
CA SER A 182 13.53 -10.53 20.45
C SER A 182 13.83 -10.16 19.00
N ASP A 183 14.66 -10.93 18.32
CA ASP A 183 15.02 -10.71 16.92
C ASP A 183 13.82 -10.87 15.98
N ARG A 184 13.02 -11.93 16.17
CA ARG A 184 11.85 -12.20 15.33
C ARG A 184 10.74 -11.17 15.53
N VAL A 185 10.44 -10.79 16.77
CA VAL A 185 9.42 -9.77 17.07
C VAL A 185 9.86 -8.41 16.56
N ALA A 186 11.10 -7.99 16.85
CA ALA A 186 11.64 -6.71 16.34
C ALA A 186 11.69 -6.68 14.81
N GLY A 187 12.12 -7.78 14.17
CA GLY A 187 12.12 -7.92 12.72
C GLY A 187 10.71 -7.86 12.12
N SER A 188 9.73 -8.50 12.76
CA SER A 188 8.33 -8.50 12.31
C SER A 188 7.71 -7.11 12.43
N MET A 189 7.93 -6.42 13.56
CA MET A 189 7.45 -5.05 13.78
C MET A 189 8.03 -4.07 12.77
N ARG A 190 9.33 -4.16 12.46
CA ARG A 190 9.97 -3.36 11.40
C ARG A 190 9.43 -3.66 10.00
N ASN A 191 8.90 -4.86 9.75
CA ASN A 191 8.37 -5.25 8.45
C ASN A 191 6.91 -4.82 8.23
N VAL A 192 6.18 -4.51 9.31
CA VAL A 192 4.81 -3.99 9.25
C VAL A 192 4.72 -2.47 9.43
N ALA A 193 5.84 -1.77 9.60
CA ALA A 193 5.88 -0.32 9.76
C ALA A 193 5.16 0.41 8.62
N GLY A 194 4.10 1.16 8.92
CA GLY A 194 3.25 1.84 7.93
C GLY A 194 2.01 1.02 7.48
N ASP A 195 1.89 -0.23 7.91
CA ASP A 195 0.72 -1.09 7.62
C ASP A 195 -0.02 -1.50 8.91
N ALA A 196 0.63 -1.30 10.06
CA ALA A 196 0.10 -1.57 11.38
C ALA A 196 0.79 -0.71 12.43
N SER A 197 0.08 -0.38 13.51
CA SER A 197 0.70 0.12 14.73
C SER A 197 1.26 -1.03 15.56
N THR A 198 2.39 -0.79 16.23
CA THR A 198 3.09 -1.85 16.97
C THR A 198 3.42 -1.40 18.39
N TYR A 199 3.11 -2.24 19.37
CA TYR A 199 3.28 -1.98 20.78
C TYR A 199 3.94 -3.17 21.48
N LEU A 200 4.76 -2.86 22.48
CA LEU A 200 5.48 -3.84 23.29
C LEU A 200 5.19 -3.60 24.77
N LEU A 201 4.46 -4.54 25.39
CA LEU A 201 4.30 -4.59 26.84
C LEU A 201 5.66 -4.92 27.46
N TRP A 202 6.20 -3.97 28.20
CA TRP A 202 7.63 -3.92 28.53
C TRP A 202 8.05 -4.87 29.66
N ASP A 203 7.16 -5.13 30.60
CA ASP A 203 7.39 -5.93 31.79
C ASP A 203 6.10 -6.63 32.22
N LEU A 204 6.21 -7.48 33.24
CA LEU A 204 5.06 -8.24 33.74
C LEU A 204 3.97 -7.35 34.33
N ALA A 205 4.34 -6.21 34.94
CA ALA A 205 3.38 -5.25 35.44
C ALA A 205 2.52 -4.67 34.31
N ALA A 206 3.11 -4.35 33.16
CA ALA A 206 2.37 -3.93 31.97
C ALA A 206 1.48 -5.04 31.40
N VAL A 207 1.92 -6.30 31.43
CA VAL A 207 1.13 -7.45 30.98
C VAL A 207 -0.09 -7.68 31.86
N ASP A 208 0.09 -7.64 33.19
CA ASP A 208 -1.01 -7.86 34.13
C ASP A 208 -1.99 -6.68 34.11
N ALA A 209 -1.49 -5.43 34.09
CA ALA A 209 -2.34 -4.24 33.94
C ALA A 209 -3.12 -4.28 32.62
N PHE A 210 -2.50 -4.70 31.51
CA PHE A 210 -3.19 -4.85 30.23
C PHE A 210 -4.27 -5.92 30.29
N ARG A 211 -4.02 -7.07 30.92
CA ARG A 211 -5.01 -8.13 31.10
C ARG A 211 -6.20 -7.66 31.94
N GLU A 212 -5.93 -6.93 33.02
CA GLU A 212 -6.97 -6.38 33.89
C GLU A 212 -7.85 -5.38 33.14
N ALA A 213 -7.24 -4.50 32.35
CA ALA A 213 -7.96 -3.45 31.63
C ALA A 213 -8.73 -3.97 30.41
N ILE A 214 -8.12 -4.84 29.58
CA ILE A 214 -8.74 -5.31 28.33
C ILE A 214 -9.65 -6.53 28.51
N GLY A 215 -9.60 -7.17 29.66
CA GLY A 215 -10.34 -8.40 29.94
C GLY A 215 -9.63 -9.69 29.47
N HIS A 216 -10.17 -10.81 29.93
CA HIS A 216 -9.55 -12.13 29.77
C HIS A 216 -9.45 -12.55 28.31
N ASP A 217 -10.50 -12.34 27.52
CA ASP A 217 -10.62 -12.89 26.16
C ASP A 217 -9.69 -12.20 25.16
N HIS A 218 -9.37 -10.92 25.40
CA HIS A 218 -8.50 -10.09 24.56
C HIS A 218 -7.05 -10.00 25.05
N ARG A 219 -6.70 -10.69 26.14
CA ARG A 219 -5.35 -10.65 26.75
C ARG A 219 -4.21 -11.00 25.79
N VAL A 220 -3.01 -10.55 26.14
CA VAL A 220 -1.74 -10.98 25.55
C VAL A 220 -0.86 -11.57 26.65
N SER A 221 -0.59 -12.88 26.59
CA SER A 221 0.28 -13.56 27.57
C SER A 221 1.77 -13.26 27.29
N PRO A 222 2.66 -13.37 28.30
CA PRO A 222 4.10 -13.20 28.09
C PRO A 222 4.65 -14.04 26.94
N GLY A 223 5.50 -13.44 26.12
CA GLY A 223 6.09 -14.04 24.92
C GLY A 223 5.14 -14.16 23.72
N CYS A 224 3.86 -13.81 23.87
CA CYS A 224 2.89 -13.88 22.78
C CYS A 224 2.80 -12.56 22.00
N VAL A 225 2.27 -12.66 20.78
CA VAL A 225 1.94 -11.51 19.93
C VAL A 225 0.50 -11.63 19.50
N ARG A 226 -0.31 -10.60 19.71
CA ARG A 226 -1.70 -10.54 19.26
C ARG A 226 -1.89 -9.46 18.21
N THR A 227 -2.65 -9.77 17.17
CA THR A 227 -3.06 -8.82 16.14
C THR A 227 -4.50 -8.41 16.41
N PHE A 228 -4.69 -7.18 16.85
CA PHE A 228 -5.99 -6.54 17.02
C PHE A 228 -6.43 -5.95 15.69
N MET A 229 -7.68 -6.22 15.30
CA MET A 229 -8.32 -5.65 14.11
C MET A 229 -8.99 -4.32 14.51
N PRO A 230 -9.31 -3.41 13.56
CA PRO A 230 -10.09 -2.21 13.83
C PRO A 230 -11.39 -2.47 14.62
N LEU A 231 -11.88 -1.47 15.36
CA LEU A 231 -13.14 -1.55 16.13
C LEU A 231 -13.15 -2.62 17.24
N VAL A 232 -12.07 -2.74 18.04
CA VAL A 232 -12.00 -3.69 19.19
C VAL A 232 -13.12 -3.40 20.17
N ASP A 233 -13.85 -4.44 20.57
CA ASP A 233 -14.81 -4.35 21.67
C ASP A 233 -14.40 -5.31 22.81
N PRO A 234 -13.65 -4.82 23.81
CA PRO A 234 -13.24 -5.62 24.96
C PRO A 234 -14.42 -6.11 25.83
N ALA A 235 -15.58 -5.44 25.75
CA ALA A 235 -16.75 -5.83 26.54
C ALA A 235 -17.51 -7.02 25.92
N TRP A 236 -17.22 -7.37 24.66
CA TRP A 236 -17.89 -8.43 23.93
C TRP A 236 -16.98 -9.63 23.70
N ALA A 237 -17.13 -10.70 24.49
CA ALA A 237 -16.26 -11.89 24.41
C ALA A 237 -16.23 -12.55 23.00
N ALA A 238 -17.34 -12.48 22.25
CA ALA A 238 -17.42 -13.03 20.89
C ALA A 238 -16.60 -12.23 19.86
N ASP A 239 -16.10 -11.06 20.25
CA ASP A 239 -15.17 -10.24 19.48
C ASP A 239 -13.76 -10.85 19.43
N ALA A 240 -13.33 -11.50 20.51
CA ALA A 240 -11.97 -11.99 20.69
C ALA A 240 -11.41 -12.91 19.58
N PRO A 241 -12.19 -13.83 18.96
CA PRO A 241 -11.69 -14.74 17.93
C PRO A 241 -11.16 -14.07 16.67
N ARG A 242 -11.63 -12.86 16.31
CA ARG A 242 -11.11 -12.14 15.14
C ARG A 242 -9.71 -11.57 15.38
N HIS A 243 -9.28 -11.49 16.65
CA HIS A 243 -7.99 -10.97 17.07
C HIS A 243 -7.00 -12.10 17.29
N ARG A 244 -6.29 -12.48 16.23
CA ARG A 244 -5.41 -13.64 16.24
C ARG A 244 -4.30 -13.49 17.29
N LEU A 245 -4.22 -14.44 18.21
CA LEU A 245 -3.15 -14.58 19.19
C LEU A 245 -2.14 -15.64 18.71
N MET A 246 -0.86 -15.28 18.69
CA MET A 246 0.23 -16.20 18.42
C MET A 246 1.03 -16.46 19.70
N GLY A 247 1.06 -17.74 20.10
CA GLY A 247 1.73 -18.19 21.32
C GLY A 247 3.25 -18.10 21.27
N SER A 248 3.88 -18.04 22.45
CA SER A 248 5.33 -17.86 22.60
C SER A 248 6.18 -18.91 21.88
N SER A 249 5.76 -20.18 21.87
CA SER A 249 6.53 -21.27 21.24
C SER A 249 6.82 -21.03 19.75
N ARG A 250 5.87 -20.41 19.03
CA ARG A 250 6.02 -20.08 17.60
C ARG A 250 7.10 -19.03 17.35
N TRP A 251 7.42 -18.23 18.37
CA TRP A 251 8.45 -17.19 18.32
C TRP A 251 9.80 -17.67 18.82
N THR A 252 9.84 -18.59 19.78
CA THR A 252 11.08 -19.06 20.41
C THR A 252 11.66 -20.32 19.77
N ASP A 253 10.90 -21.10 19.02
CA ASP A 253 11.40 -22.32 18.36
C ASP A 253 12.15 -22.00 17.04
N PRO A 254 13.46 -22.31 16.92
CA PRO A 254 14.24 -22.09 15.69
C PRO A 254 13.66 -22.74 14.43
N ALA A 255 13.00 -23.90 14.56
CA ALA A 255 12.42 -24.63 13.43
C ALA A 255 11.08 -24.03 12.97
N ASP A 256 10.40 -23.28 13.83
CA ASP A 256 9.08 -22.73 13.54
C ASP A 256 9.15 -21.49 12.61
N GLN A 257 8.32 -21.51 11.56
CA GLN A 257 8.21 -20.43 10.57
C GLN A 257 6.83 -19.75 10.57
N THR A 258 5.91 -20.19 11.44
CA THR A 258 4.52 -19.73 11.53
C THR A 258 4.45 -18.24 11.87
N TRP A 259 5.42 -17.73 12.64
CA TRP A 259 5.54 -16.32 12.99
C TRP A 259 5.60 -15.38 11.78
N ARG A 260 6.16 -15.84 10.65
CA ARG A 260 6.15 -15.08 9.38
C ARG A 260 4.73 -14.80 8.88
N GLY A 261 3.76 -15.62 9.29
CA GLY A 261 2.34 -15.45 8.97
C GLY A 261 1.75 -14.16 9.53
N VAL A 262 2.29 -13.60 10.62
CA VAL A 262 1.82 -12.32 11.18
C VAL A 262 2.05 -11.18 10.20
N VAL A 263 3.29 -11.04 9.72
CA VAL A 263 3.65 -10.01 8.72
C VAL A 263 2.86 -10.20 7.44
N ARG A 264 2.76 -11.44 6.95
CA ARG A 264 1.99 -11.75 5.73
C ARG A 264 0.53 -11.32 5.86
N ARG A 265 -0.13 -11.63 6.99
CA ARG A 265 -1.53 -11.24 7.19
C ARG A 265 -1.70 -9.73 7.21
N VAL A 266 -0.80 -8.99 7.85
CA VAL A 266 -0.84 -7.53 7.87
C VAL A 266 -0.69 -6.96 6.46
N HIS A 267 0.24 -7.47 5.67
CA HIS A 267 0.40 -7.05 4.27
C HIS A 267 -0.83 -7.38 3.42
N THR A 268 -1.44 -8.55 3.61
CA THR A 268 -2.70 -8.89 2.95
C THR A 268 -3.81 -7.91 3.31
N LEU A 269 -3.96 -7.58 4.60
CA LEU A 269 -4.95 -6.59 5.05
C LEU A 269 -4.70 -5.21 4.46
N ALA A 270 -3.44 -4.79 4.31
CA ALA A 270 -3.11 -3.52 3.69
C ALA A 270 -3.47 -3.48 2.18
N LEU A 271 -3.35 -4.61 1.48
CA LEU A 271 -3.76 -4.75 0.08
C LEU A 271 -5.28 -4.77 -0.11
N GLU A 272 -6.02 -5.35 0.85
CA GLU A 272 -7.49 -5.39 0.85
C GLU A 272 -8.11 -4.01 1.09
N ARG A 273 -7.34 -3.03 1.59
CA ARG A 273 -7.85 -1.70 1.88
C ARG A 273 -8.05 -0.86 0.61
N PRO A 274 -9.22 -0.19 0.48
CA PRO A 274 -9.46 0.70 -0.64
C PRO A 274 -8.48 1.88 -0.59
N LEU A 275 -8.04 2.33 -1.77
CA LEU A 275 -7.23 3.53 -1.88
C LEU A 275 -8.07 4.74 -1.45
N PRO A 276 -7.61 5.58 -0.50
CA PRO A 276 -8.36 6.73 -0.06
C PRO A 276 -8.64 7.71 -1.21
N ARG A 277 -9.81 8.36 -1.16
CA ARG A 277 -10.29 9.21 -2.25
C ARG A 277 -9.26 10.26 -2.66
N GLN A 278 -8.62 10.90 -1.68
CA GLN A 278 -7.58 11.91 -1.85
C GLN A 278 -6.43 11.44 -2.75
N LEU A 279 -6.01 10.17 -2.66
CA LEU A 279 -4.96 9.59 -3.50
C LEU A 279 -5.50 9.10 -4.85
N SER A 280 -6.76 8.68 -4.91
CA SER A 280 -7.38 8.15 -6.14
C SER A 280 -7.89 9.24 -7.10
N SER A 281 -8.30 10.40 -6.58
CA SER A 281 -8.93 11.47 -7.37
C SER A 281 -7.93 12.52 -7.87
N VAL A 282 -6.69 12.48 -7.38
CA VAL A 282 -5.66 13.44 -7.80
C VAL A 282 -5.27 13.19 -9.26
N MET A 283 -5.26 14.27 -10.03
CA MET A 283 -4.85 14.26 -11.44
C MET A 283 -3.51 14.97 -11.59
N PHE A 284 -2.61 14.33 -12.31
CA PHE A 284 -1.28 14.86 -12.62
C PHE A 284 -1.22 15.18 -14.12
N PRO A 285 -1.41 16.45 -14.52
CA PRO A 285 -1.30 16.83 -15.92
C PRO A 285 0.15 16.69 -16.40
N ASP A 286 0.33 16.12 -17.59
CA ASP A 286 1.64 15.96 -18.22
C ASP A 286 2.06 17.25 -18.94
N ARG A 287 2.45 18.25 -18.15
CA ARG A 287 2.83 19.58 -18.64
C ARG A 287 4.04 19.54 -19.57
N VAL A 288 4.95 18.59 -19.35
CA VAL A 288 6.15 18.43 -20.19
C VAL A 288 5.74 17.93 -21.58
N ALA A 289 4.89 16.90 -21.66
CA ALA A 289 4.36 16.45 -22.94
C ALA A 289 3.44 17.50 -23.61
N GLU A 290 2.70 18.30 -22.85
CA GLU A 290 1.95 19.44 -23.38
C GLU A 290 2.88 20.48 -24.02
N GLN A 291 3.97 20.85 -23.35
CA GLN A 291 4.95 21.79 -23.87
C GLN A 291 5.60 21.26 -25.15
N HIS A 292 6.08 20.01 -25.16
CA HIS A 292 6.68 19.44 -26.38
C HIS A 292 5.68 19.38 -27.55
N ARG A 293 4.40 19.10 -27.27
CA ARG A 293 3.33 19.16 -28.30
C ARG A 293 3.15 20.58 -28.85
N GLN A 294 3.25 21.59 -27.99
CA GLN A 294 3.15 22.99 -28.41
C GLN A 294 4.35 23.42 -29.25
N GLU A 295 5.58 23.12 -28.80
CA GLU A 295 6.82 23.41 -29.54
C GLU A 295 6.80 22.77 -30.94
N ARG A 296 6.39 21.50 -31.03
CA ARG A 296 6.21 20.81 -32.32
C ARG A 296 5.24 21.53 -33.24
N ARG A 297 4.12 22.03 -32.71
CA ARG A 297 3.12 22.76 -33.49
C ARG A 297 3.67 24.08 -34.01
N GLU A 298 4.38 24.82 -33.17
CA GLU A 298 5.00 26.10 -33.52
C GLU A 298 6.10 25.93 -34.60
N SER A 299 6.98 24.93 -34.47
CA SER A 299 7.98 24.60 -35.49
C SER A 299 7.34 24.18 -36.82
N MET A 300 6.29 23.35 -36.79
CA MET A 300 5.56 22.95 -38.00
C MET A 300 4.90 24.13 -38.70
N ASP A 301 4.32 25.06 -37.95
CA ASP A 301 3.70 26.27 -38.51
C ASP A 301 4.76 27.22 -39.10
N LYS A 302 5.92 27.36 -38.44
CA LYS A 302 7.07 28.10 -38.99
C LYS A 302 7.60 27.48 -40.29
N ALA A 303 7.77 26.17 -40.35
CA ALA A 303 8.22 25.46 -41.54
C ALA A 303 7.24 25.66 -42.73
N ARG A 304 5.93 25.64 -42.47
CA ARG A 304 4.90 25.93 -43.49
C ARG A 304 5.00 27.37 -44.01
N LEU A 305 5.20 28.34 -43.12
CA LEU A 305 5.39 29.74 -43.50
C LEU A 305 6.64 29.90 -44.38
N LEU A 306 7.77 29.31 -43.96
CA LEU A 306 9.03 29.34 -44.73
C LEU A 306 8.89 28.66 -46.10
N ALA A 307 8.05 27.62 -46.25
CA ALA A 307 7.77 27.01 -47.55
C ALA A 307 6.92 27.90 -48.47
N SER A 308 6.07 28.76 -47.91
CA SER A 308 5.10 29.57 -48.68
C SER A 308 5.65 30.88 -49.29
N VAL A 309 6.82 31.37 -48.85
CA VAL A 309 7.41 32.63 -49.33
C VAL A 309 8.07 32.45 -50.71
N PRO A 310 8.03 33.42 -51.65
CA PRO A 310 8.73 33.32 -52.94
C PRO A 310 10.28 33.36 -52.85
N ALA A 311 10.97 32.69 -53.79
CA ALA A 311 12.40 32.34 -53.75
C ALA A 311 13.41 33.50 -54.03
N GLN A 312 13.29 34.65 -53.36
CA GLN A 312 14.16 35.80 -53.65
C GLN A 312 15.56 35.76 -52.99
N ARG A 313 15.83 34.83 -52.06
CA ARG A 313 17.16 34.58 -51.46
C ARG A 313 17.38 33.09 -51.21
N MET A 314 17.91 32.35 -52.19
CA MET A 314 18.08 30.90 -52.08
C MET A 314 19.13 30.46 -51.04
N GLY A 315 20.26 31.17 -50.90
CA GLY A 315 21.37 30.74 -50.02
C GLY A 315 21.06 30.78 -48.52
N GLU A 316 20.57 31.93 -48.02
CA GLU A 316 20.17 32.08 -46.60
C GLU A 316 18.99 31.16 -46.24
N ARG A 317 18.08 30.94 -47.20
CA ARG A 317 16.89 30.11 -47.02
C ARG A 317 17.20 28.62 -46.99
N ASP A 318 18.16 28.15 -47.77
CA ASP A 318 18.58 26.75 -47.72
C ASP A 318 19.22 26.39 -46.38
N GLU A 319 19.96 27.33 -45.77
CA GLU A 319 20.56 27.13 -44.45
C GLU A 319 19.52 27.17 -43.33
N GLU A 320 18.54 28.08 -43.41
CA GLU A 320 17.41 28.13 -42.48
C GLU A 320 16.52 26.87 -42.58
N LEU A 321 16.26 26.39 -43.80
CA LEU A 321 15.53 25.14 -44.02
C LEU A 321 16.30 23.91 -43.49
N ARG A 322 17.62 23.84 -43.65
CA ARG A 322 18.43 22.76 -43.08
C ARG A 322 18.40 22.78 -41.55
N ALA A 323 18.49 23.97 -40.94
CA ALA A 323 18.38 24.12 -39.49
C ALA A 323 17.00 23.69 -38.99
N GLU A 324 15.93 24.06 -39.68
CA GLU A 324 14.56 23.67 -39.33
C GLU A 324 14.34 22.15 -39.51
N VAL A 325 14.84 21.54 -40.59
CA VAL A 325 14.80 20.08 -40.78
C VAL A 325 15.55 19.35 -39.68
N ALA A 326 16.72 19.85 -39.27
CA ALA A 326 17.48 19.27 -38.16
C ALA A 326 16.68 19.35 -36.84
N LEU A 327 16.03 20.49 -36.56
CA LEU A 327 15.16 20.66 -35.39
C LEU A 327 13.96 19.70 -35.45
N LEU A 328 13.26 19.63 -36.58
CA LEU A 328 12.11 18.75 -36.76
C LEU A 328 12.47 17.27 -36.60
N ASN A 329 13.62 16.84 -37.14
CA ASN A 329 14.12 15.47 -36.94
C ASN A 329 14.39 15.19 -35.46
N GLY A 330 14.98 16.13 -34.73
CA GLY A 330 15.18 16.00 -33.28
C GLY A 330 13.86 15.90 -32.50
N LEU A 331 12.86 16.71 -32.88
CA LEU A 331 11.52 16.66 -32.29
C LEU A 331 10.75 15.36 -32.63
N LEU A 332 10.99 14.78 -33.82
CA LEU A 332 10.45 13.48 -34.21
C LEU A 332 11.07 12.35 -33.40
N ASP A 333 12.39 12.31 -33.26
CA ASP A 333 13.08 11.32 -32.41
C ASP A 333 12.58 11.38 -30.96
N GLN A 334 12.28 12.58 -30.47
CA GLN A 334 11.68 12.79 -29.16
C GLN A 334 10.24 12.26 -29.09
N ALA A 335 9.42 12.53 -30.12
CA ALA A 335 8.05 12.02 -30.19
C ALA A 335 8.01 10.48 -30.26
N ASP A 336 8.92 9.85 -31.00
CA ASP A 336 9.03 8.39 -31.08
C ASP A 336 9.39 7.77 -29.72
N LYS A 337 10.28 8.42 -28.95
CA LYS A 337 10.57 8.03 -27.57
C LYS A 337 9.35 8.18 -26.66
N GLU A 338 8.65 9.31 -26.74
CA GLU A 338 7.40 9.55 -25.99
C GLU A 338 6.35 8.48 -26.31
N LEU A 339 6.13 8.16 -27.59
CA LEU A 339 5.18 7.14 -28.03
C LEU A 339 5.56 5.74 -27.56
N SER A 340 6.84 5.39 -27.61
CA SER A 340 7.35 4.12 -27.09
C SER A 340 7.08 3.98 -25.59
N GLU A 341 7.31 5.04 -24.82
CA GLU A 341 7.06 5.08 -23.38
C GLU A 341 5.57 5.06 -23.03
N LEU A 342 4.74 5.77 -23.79
CA LEU A 342 3.28 5.69 -23.68
C LEU A 342 2.78 4.28 -23.99
N GLY A 343 3.32 3.63 -25.03
CA GLY A 343 3.02 2.25 -25.38
C GLY A 343 3.34 1.28 -24.23
N ARG A 344 4.50 1.44 -23.59
CA ARG A 344 4.86 0.68 -22.38
C ARG A 344 3.90 0.94 -21.22
N SER A 345 3.52 2.19 -20.99
CA SER A 345 2.57 2.56 -19.94
C SER A 345 1.19 1.92 -20.15
N ILE A 346 0.72 1.92 -21.40
CA ILE A 346 -0.55 1.28 -21.81
C ILE A 346 -0.50 -0.23 -21.57
N ASP A 347 0.56 -0.92 -22.00
CA ASP A 347 0.74 -2.37 -21.73
C ASP A 347 0.64 -2.69 -20.24
N LEU A 348 1.36 -1.94 -19.40
CA LEU A 348 1.32 -2.14 -17.94
C LEU A 348 -0.08 -1.87 -17.36
N ALA A 349 -0.79 -0.85 -17.87
CA ALA A 349 -2.15 -0.55 -17.46
C ALA A 349 -3.14 -1.67 -17.87
N GLU A 350 -3.00 -2.23 -19.08
CA GLU A 350 -3.80 -3.36 -19.54
C GLU A 350 -3.55 -4.62 -18.72
N ARG A 351 -2.29 -4.90 -18.35
CA ARG A 351 -1.91 -6.01 -17.47
C ARG A 351 -2.48 -5.83 -16.07
N ALA A 352 -2.43 -4.62 -15.51
CA ALA A 352 -3.04 -4.30 -14.21
C ALA A 352 -4.57 -4.46 -14.25
N ASN A 353 -5.22 -3.98 -15.30
CA ASN A 353 -6.67 -4.12 -15.49
C ASN A 353 -7.10 -5.58 -15.63
N THR A 354 -6.31 -6.39 -16.34
CA THR A 354 -6.57 -7.83 -16.49
C THR A 354 -6.43 -8.54 -15.15
N SER A 355 -5.34 -8.28 -14.40
CA SER A 355 -5.14 -8.82 -13.04
C SER A 355 -6.29 -8.45 -12.10
N THR A 356 -6.76 -7.20 -12.16
CA THR A 356 -7.90 -6.73 -11.34
C THR A 356 -9.20 -7.42 -11.73
N ARG A 357 -9.46 -7.63 -13.04
CA ARG A 357 -10.63 -8.37 -13.52
C ARG A 357 -10.60 -9.83 -13.05
N ASP A 358 -9.45 -10.49 -13.12
CA ASP A 358 -9.29 -11.87 -12.66
C ASP A 358 -9.52 -11.99 -11.14
N GLN A 359 -9.06 -11.00 -10.36
CA GLN A 359 -9.33 -10.92 -8.93
C GLN A 359 -10.82 -10.75 -8.63
N LEU A 360 -11.49 -9.84 -9.32
CA LEU A 360 -12.93 -9.63 -9.15
C LEU A 360 -13.71 -10.91 -9.47
N GLN A 361 -13.35 -11.59 -10.56
CA GLN A 361 -13.99 -12.85 -10.94
C GLN A 361 -13.77 -13.95 -9.89
N ALA A 362 -12.57 -14.04 -9.31
CA ALA A 362 -12.27 -14.99 -8.23
C ALA A 362 -13.09 -14.68 -6.97
N VAL A 363 -13.18 -13.41 -6.56
CA VAL A 363 -13.99 -12.99 -5.40
C VAL A 363 -15.46 -13.29 -5.61
N ILE A 364 -15.99 -13.04 -6.82
CA ILE A 364 -17.38 -13.38 -7.17
C ILE A 364 -17.59 -14.89 -7.03
N SER A 365 -16.70 -15.71 -7.62
CA SER A 365 -16.80 -17.17 -7.55
C SER A 365 -16.71 -17.70 -6.11
N ASP A 366 -15.83 -17.13 -5.28
CA ASP A 366 -15.70 -17.52 -3.87
C ASP A 366 -16.96 -17.15 -3.08
N ARG A 367 -17.53 -15.96 -3.33
CA ARG A 367 -18.79 -15.50 -2.71
C ARG A 367 -19.98 -16.37 -3.12
N ASP A 368 -20.08 -16.74 -4.39
CA ASP A 368 -21.14 -17.63 -4.88
C ASP A 368 -21.05 -18.99 -4.19
N GLY A 369 -19.84 -19.55 -4.04
CA GLY A 369 -19.61 -20.78 -3.28
C GLY A 369 -19.98 -20.66 -1.80
N GLU A 370 -19.61 -19.57 -1.13
CA GLU A 370 -20.01 -19.32 0.27
C GLU A 370 -21.55 -19.23 0.42
N ILE A 371 -22.24 -18.62 -0.56
CA ILE A 371 -23.70 -18.55 -0.57
C ILE A 371 -24.30 -19.95 -0.74
N GLU A 372 -23.79 -20.77 -1.66
CA GLU A 372 -24.24 -22.16 -1.85
C GLU A 372 -24.06 -23.00 -0.58
N ASP A 373 -22.92 -22.87 0.10
CA ASP A 373 -22.66 -23.52 1.39
C ASP A 373 -23.64 -23.05 2.48
N HIS A 374 -23.92 -21.74 2.55
CA HIS A 374 -24.90 -21.18 3.48
C HIS A 374 -26.33 -21.66 3.21
N LEU A 375 -26.74 -21.76 1.94
CA LEU A 375 -28.03 -22.32 1.58
C LEU A 375 -28.13 -23.80 1.96
N THR A 376 -27.07 -24.57 1.71
CA THR A 376 -27.02 -26.00 2.08
C THR A 376 -27.10 -26.20 3.59
N THR A 377 -26.42 -25.36 4.37
CA THR A 377 -26.48 -25.43 5.83
C THR A 377 -27.83 -24.99 6.38
N LEU A 378 -28.49 -24.00 5.77
CA LEU A 378 -29.86 -23.61 6.13
C LEU A 378 -30.86 -24.72 5.85
N ASP A 379 -30.78 -25.39 4.70
CA ASP A 379 -31.64 -26.53 4.36
C ASP A 379 -31.46 -27.68 5.36
N ALA A 380 -30.21 -28.01 5.71
CA ALA A 380 -29.93 -29.02 6.73
C ALA A 380 -30.51 -28.66 8.10
N LEU A 381 -30.42 -27.38 8.50
CA LEU A 381 -31.03 -26.90 9.76
C LEU A 381 -32.56 -26.97 9.73
N GLN A 382 -33.19 -26.65 8.59
CA GLN A 382 -34.64 -26.76 8.43
C GLN A 382 -35.09 -28.22 8.52
N GLN A 383 -34.36 -29.16 7.90
CA GLN A 383 -34.63 -30.59 7.99
C GLN A 383 -34.51 -31.09 9.44
N ALA A 384 -33.42 -30.75 10.13
CA ALA A 384 -33.21 -31.11 11.53
C ALA A 384 -34.32 -30.57 12.44
N ARG A 385 -34.80 -29.34 12.18
CA ARG A 385 -35.93 -28.75 12.90
C ARG A 385 -37.23 -29.51 12.66
N ALA A 386 -37.53 -29.86 11.40
CA ALA A 386 -38.72 -30.62 11.05
C ALA A 386 -38.71 -32.03 11.69
N GLU A 387 -37.55 -32.68 11.75
CA GLU A 387 -37.39 -33.96 12.45
C GLU A 387 -37.59 -33.82 13.97
N ALA A 388 -37.02 -32.79 14.58
CA ALA A 388 -37.20 -32.50 16.01
C ALA A 388 -38.69 -32.26 16.35
N ASP A 389 -39.40 -31.49 15.51
CA ASP A 389 -40.84 -31.23 15.68
C ASP A 389 -41.66 -32.52 15.51
N ARG A 390 -41.30 -33.38 14.54
CA ARG A 390 -41.94 -34.69 14.35
C ARG A 390 -41.73 -35.60 15.55
N LEU A 391 -40.51 -35.69 16.09
CA LEU A 391 -40.20 -36.47 17.29
C LEU A 391 -40.96 -35.95 18.51
N ARG A 392 -41.04 -34.63 18.66
CA ARG A 392 -41.83 -33.99 19.74
C ARG A 392 -43.30 -34.38 19.68
N LEU A 393 -43.91 -34.38 18.49
CA LEU A 393 -45.30 -34.82 18.29
C LEU A 393 -45.51 -36.30 18.62
N LEU A 394 -44.55 -37.17 18.27
CA LEU A 394 -44.62 -38.59 18.60
C LEU A 394 -44.51 -38.84 20.10
N LEU A 395 -43.62 -38.12 20.80
CA LEU A 395 -43.48 -38.20 22.25
C LEU A 395 -44.73 -37.72 23.00
N LEU A 396 -45.37 -36.65 22.50
CA LEU A 396 -46.66 -36.18 23.01
C LEU A 396 -47.77 -37.24 22.85
N ARG A 397 -47.84 -37.90 21.69
CA ARG A 397 -48.85 -38.97 21.44
C ARG A 397 -48.64 -40.22 22.29
N GLN A 398 -47.39 -40.54 22.66
CA GLN A 398 -47.08 -41.68 23.52
C GLN A 398 -47.27 -41.40 25.02
N GLY A 399 -47.78 -40.22 25.40
CA GLY A 399 -47.99 -39.84 26.80
C GLY A 399 -46.69 -39.66 27.60
N ARG A 400 -45.54 -39.52 26.91
CA ARG A 400 -44.21 -39.41 27.52
C ARG A 400 -43.69 -37.98 27.64
N ALA A 401 -44.45 -36.99 27.18
CA ALA A 401 -44.12 -35.58 27.38
C ALA A 401 -44.82 -35.07 28.66
N ARG A 402 -44.06 -34.98 29.75
CA ARG A 402 -44.25 -33.97 30.79
C ARG A 402 -43.13 -32.94 30.66
#